data_AF-A0A521VAL6-F1
#
_entry.id   AF-A0A521VAL6-F1
#
_cell.length_a   1.000
_cell.length_b   1.000
_cell.length_c   1.000
_cell.angle_alpha   90.00
_cell.angle_beta   90.00
_cell.angle_gamma   90.00
#
_symmetry.space_group_name_H-M   'P 1'
#
loop_
_entity.id
_entity.type
_entity.pdbx_description
1 polymer ?
#
loop_
_entity_poly.entity_id
_entity_poly.type
_entity_poly.pdbx_seq_one_letter_code
_entity_poly.pdbx_strand_id
1 'polypeptide(L)'
;MKNTISILIRSLLALSLILAMGNTLLAQDEEATTTTVRPVKNTFDGNWLIDNQTVMVPIKGSFEFDIQHRFGTVKNGYDDFWGL
;
A
#
# COMPACT_ATOMS: atom_id res chain seq x y z
N MET A 1 -58.98 4.29 -13.29
CA MET A 1 -58.73 5.02 -12.02
C MET A 1 -58.13 4.13 -10.92
N LYS A 2 -58.62 2.91 -10.69
CA LYS A 2 -58.06 2.03 -9.63
C LYS A 2 -56.60 1.63 -9.87
N ASN A 3 -56.19 1.38 -11.12
CA ASN A 3 -54.81 0.99 -11.44
C ASN A 3 -53.81 2.15 -11.41
N THR A 4 -54.22 3.38 -11.76
CA THR A 4 -53.34 4.55 -11.67
C THR A 4 -53.09 4.95 -10.22
N ILE A 5 -54.11 4.82 -9.35
CA ILE A 5 -54.00 5.03 -7.91
C ILE A 5 -53.11 3.96 -7.27
N SER A 6 -53.23 2.69 -7.65
CA SER A 6 -52.36 1.63 -7.09
C SER A 6 -50.89 1.75 -7.55
N ILE A 7 -50.65 2.25 -8.77
CA ILE A 7 -49.29 2.58 -9.25
C ILE A 7 -48.70 3.74 -8.45
N LEU A 8 -49.48 4.80 -8.19
CA LEU A 8 -49.02 5.95 -7.38
C LEU A 8 -48.72 5.54 -5.94
N ILE A 9 -49.55 4.70 -5.31
CA ILE A 9 -49.31 4.20 -3.95
C ILE A 9 -48.03 3.35 -3.90
N ARG A 10 -47.80 2.48 -4.89
CA ARG A 10 -46.57 1.68 -4.97
C ARG A 10 -45.32 2.55 -5.17
N SER A 11 -45.42 3.58 -6.01
CA SER A 11 -44.33 4.54 -6.24
C SER A 11 -44.01 5.34 -4.97
N LEU A 12 -45.03 5.76 -4.21
CA LEU A 12 -44.85 6.50 -2.97
C LEU A 12 -44.25 5.61 -1.85
N LEU A 13 -44.63 4.34 -1.82
CA LEU A 13 -44.10 3.35 -0.87
C LEU A 13 -42.65 2.97 -1.20
N ALA A 14 -42.29 2.89 -2.48
CA ALA A 14 -40.91 2.71 -2.94
C ALA A 14 -40.03 3.92 -2.58
N LEU A 15 -40.55 5.14 -2.74
CA LEU A 15 -39.83 6.36 -2.39
C LEU A 15 -39.56 6.46 -0.88
N SER A 16 -40.56 6.11 -0.06
CA SER A 16 -40.43 6.02 1.40
C SER A 16 -39.34 5.03 1.83
N LEU A 17 -39.26 3.86 1.17
CA LEU A 17 -38.25 2.84 1.47
C LEU A 17 -36.83 3.31 1.14
N ILE A 18 -36.65 4.08 0.06
CA ILE A 18 -35.34 4.64 -0.33
C ILE A 18 -34.88 5.71 0.67
N LEU A 19 -35.79 6.56 1.13
CA LEU A 19 -35.50 7.58 2.15
C LEU A 19 -35.13 6.97 3.52
N ALA A 20 -35.68 5.81 3.85
CA ALA A 20 -35.34 5.10 5.10
C ALA A 20 -33.90 4.53 5.12
N MET A 21 -33.32 4.24 3.95
CA MET A 21 -31.96 3.69 3.82
C MET A 21 -30.85 4.75 3.90
N GLY A 22 -31.18 6.05 3.79
CA GLY A 22 -30.19 7.14 3.68
C GLY A 22 -29.56 7.65 4.99
N ASN A 23 -29.94 7.13 6.16
CA ASN A 23 -29.52 7.68 7.46
C ASN A 23 -28.44 6.88 8.21
N THR A 24 -27.90 5.80 7.62
CA THR A 24 -26.79 5.07 8.25
C THR A 24 -25.46 5.74 7.89
N LEU A 25 -25.17 6.86 8.55
CA LEU A 25 -23.80 7.37 8.63
C LEU A 25 -23.01 6.41 9.52
N LEU A 26 -22.41 5.38 8.91
CA LEU A 26 -21.34 4.62 9.56
C LEU A 26 -20.12 5.55 9.59
N ALA A 27 -19.88 6.19 10.72
CA ALA A 27 -18.57 6.77 10.98
C ALA A 27 -17.56 5.62 10.94
N GLN A 28 -16.62 5.69 10.00
CA GLN A 28 -15.41 4.88 10.08
C GLN A 28 -14.61 5.46 11.24
N ASP A 29 -14.83 4.94 12.44
CA ASP A 29 -13.91 5.17 13.54
C ASP A 29 -12.57 4.57 13.10
N GLU A 30 -11.66 5.44 12.69
CA GLU A 30 -10.26 5.09 12.50
C GLU A 30 -9.74 4.70 13.88
N GLU A 31 -9.60 3.40 14.15
CA GLU A 31 -8.84 2.95 15.32
C GLU A 31 -7.42 3.48 15.16
N ALA A 32 -7.15 4.63 15.79
CA ALA A 32 -5.82 5.19 15.89
C ALA A 32 -4.94 4.13 16.56
N THR A 33 -4.23 3.36 15.75
CA THR A 33 -3.29 2.37 16.23
C THR A 33 -2.25 3.17 16.99
N THR A 34 -2.29 3.12 18.33
CA THR A 34 -1.30 3.80 19.16
C THR A 34 0.02 3.06 18.97
N THR A 35 0.75 3.40 17.92
CA THR A 35 2.07 2.87 17.65
C THR A 35 2.96 3.37 18.77
N THR A 36 3.26 2.48 19.72
CA THR A 36 4.28 2.74 20.74
C THR A 36 5.55 3.20 20.04
N VAL A 37 5.93 4.46 20.22
CA VAL A 37 7.12 5.04 19.59
C VAL A 37 8.33 4.38 20.22
N ARG A 38 8.95 3.46 19.48
CA ARG A 38 10.19 2.80 19.89
C ARG A 38 11.37 3.60 19.36
N PRO A 39 12.49 3.67 20.12
CA PRO A 39 13.71 4.26 19.59
C PRO A 39 14.15 3.47 18.34
N VAL A 40 14.55 4.21 17.30
CA VAL A 40 15.12 3.63 16.10
C VAL A 40 16.45 2.98 16.50
N LYS A 41 16.55 1.66 16.32
CA LYS A 41 17.72 0.88 16.75
C LYS A 41 18.91 0.99 15.81
N ASN A 42 18.63 1.17 14.52
CA ASN A 42 19.62 1.12 13.47
C ASN A 42 19.72 2.46 12.75
N THR A 43 20.93 2.90 12.42
CA THR A 43 21.14 4.13 11.64
C THR A 43 20.77 3.94 10.17
N PHE A 44 20.99 2.73 9.64
CA PHE A 44 20.60 2.32 8.29
C PHE A 44 19.83 1.00 8.37
N ASP A 45 18.99 0.74 7.37
CA ASP A 45 18.16 -0.47 7.35
C ASP A 45 18.98 -1.75 7.11
N GLY A 46 20.13 -1.63 6.45
CA GLY A 46 21.03 -2.74 6.14
C GLY A 46 22.50 -2.34 6.02
N ASN A 47 23.32 -3.28 5.56
CA ASN A 47 24.78 -3.15 5.52
C ASN A 47 25.31 -2.43 4.27
N TRP A 48 24.47 -2.24 3.27
CA TRP A 48 24.81 -1.54 2.03
C TRP A 48 23.84 -0.39 1.77
N LEU A 49 24.39 0.71 1.28
CA LEU A 49 23.66 1.80 0.67
C LEU A 49 24.14 1.92 -0.77
N ILE A 50 23.39 1.31 -1.68
CA ILE A 50 23.77 1.15 -3.09
C ILE A 50 25.10 0.37 -3.18
N ASP A 51 26.21 1.05 -3.44
CA ASP A 51 27.54 0.46 -3.61
C ASP A 51 28.45 0.70 -2.38
N ASN A 52 27.95 1.43 -1.37
CA ASN A 52 28.72 1.83 -0.20
C ASN A 52 28.35 0.99 1.02
N GLN A 53 29.35 0.52 1.74
CA GLN A 53 29.14 -0.20 2.99
C GLN A 53 28.69 0.77 4.09
N THR A 54 27.67 0.38 4.86
CA THR A 54 27.19 1.13 6.03
C THR A 54 27.93 0.68 7.29
N VAL A 55 27.66 1.37 8.40
CA VAL A 55 28.17 0.99 9.73
C VAL A 55 27.36 -0.13 10.40
N MET A 56 26.31 -0.63 9.74
CA MET A 56 25.47 -1.68 10.29
C MET A 56 26.19 -3.03 10.22
N VAL A 57 26.06 -3.82 11.28
CA VAL A 57 26.65 -5.15 11.39
C VAL A 57 25.52 -6.18 11.26
N PRO A 58 25.72 -7.28 10.50
CA PRO A 58 24.72 -8.33 10.42
C PRO A 58 24.41 -8.89 11.80
N ILE A 59 23.14 -9.20 12.05
CA ILE A 59 22.70 -9.77 13.32
C ILE A 59 23.32 -11.16 13.47
N LYS A 60 23.72 -11.54 14.69
CA LYS A 60 24.32 -12.86 14.94
C LYS A 60 23.44 -13.99 14.37
N GLY A 61 24.04 -14.81 13.50
CA GLY A 61 23.36 -15.94 12.85
C GLY A 61 22.70 -15.61 11.52
N SER A 62 22.80 -14.37 11.02
CA SER A 62 22.41 -14.05 9.64
C SER A 62 23.55 -14.34 8.67
N PHE A 63 23.19 -14.91 7.53
CA PHE A 63 24.06 -14.99 6.36
C PHE A 63 23.56 -13.97 5.33
N GLU A 64 24.45 -13.10 4.87
CA GLU A 64 24.15 -12.05 3.91
C GLU A 64 24.91 -12.35 2.62
N PHE A 65 24.20 -12.29 1.50
CA PHE A 65 24.75 -12.56 0.17
C PHE A 65 24.26 -11.51 -0.81
N ASP A 66 25.19 -10.64 -1.21
CA ASP A 66 24.92 -9.52 -2.10
C ASP A 66 25.43 -9.82 -3.52
N ILE A 67 24.56 -9.67 -4.51
CA ILE A 67 24.93 -9.73 -5.93
C ILE A 67 24.83 -8.32 -6.50
N GLN A 68 25.99 -7.69 -6.75
CA GLN A 68 26.05 -6.42 -7.46
C GLN A 68 26.34 -6.64 -8.94
N HIS A 69 25.41 -6.22 -9.80
CA HIS A 69 25.64 -6.11 -11.23
C HIS A 69 25.98 -4.65 -11.57
N ARG A 70 27.22 -4.40 -12.00
CA ARG A 70 27.67 -3.05 -12.39
C ARG A 70 27.53 -2.90 -13.90
N PHE A 71 26.71 -1.95 -14.33
CA PHE A 71 26.60 -1.58 -15.74
C PHE A 71 27.70 -0.59 -16.12
N GLY A 72 28.47 -0.91 -17.17
CA GLY A 72 29.43 0.00 -17.78
C GLY A 72 28.76 1.02 -18.69
N THR A 73 29.55 1.91 -19.32
CA THR A 73 29.04 2.79 -20.37
C THR A 73 28.66 1.98 -21.60
N VAL A 74 27.43 2.13 -22.09
CA VAL A 74 27.00 1.47 -23.33
C VAL A 74 27.59 2.22 -24.53
N LYS A 75 28.53 1.57 -25.23
CA LYS A 75 29.19 2.07 -26.45
C LYS A 75 28.92 1.19 -27.67
N ASN A 76 28.72 -0.11 -27.48
CA ASN A 76 28.57 -1.12 -28.53
C ASN A 76 27.17 -1.76 -28.56
N GLY A 77 26.18 -1.20 -27.86
CA GLY A 77 24.80 -1.68 -27.90
C GLY A 77 24.60 -2.96 -27.07
N TYR A 78 23.95 -3.98 -27.66
CA TYR A 78 23.53 -5.20 -26.94
C TYR A 78 24.69 -6.01 -26.33
N ASP A 79 25.89 -5.90 -26.91
CA ASP A 79 27.07 -6.62 -26.43
C ASP A 79 27.53 -6.16 -25.04
N ASP A 80 27.26 -4.91 -24.68
CA ASP A 80 27.68 -4.33 -23.39
C ASP A 80 26.74 -4.69 -22.21
N PHE A 81 25.62 -5.39 -22.48
CA PHE A 81 24.65 -5.77 -21.44
C PHE A 81 24.99 -7.10 -20.75
N TRP A 82 25.96 -7.86 -21.25
CA TRP A 82 26.43 -9.09 -20.64
C TRP A 82 27.47 -8.86 -19.53
N GLY A 83 27.79 -7.60 -19.24
CA GLY A 83 28.79 -7.19 -18.25
C GLY A 83 30.02 -6.55 -18.89
N LEU A 84 30.89 -6.02 -18.04
CA LEU A 84 32.27 -5.67 -18.40
C LEU A 84 33.19 -6.89 -18.33
#